data_AF-A0A963M9J0-F1
#
_entry.id   AF-A0A963M9J0-F1
#
_cell.length_a   1.000
_cell.length_b   1.000
_cell.length_c   1.000
_cell.angle_alpha   90.00
_cell.angle_beta   90.00
_cell.angle_gamma   90.00
#
_symmetry.space_group_name_H-M   'P 1'
#
loop_
_entity.id
_entity.type
_entity.pdbx_description
1 polymer ?
#
loop_
_entity_poly.entity_id
_entity_poly.type
_entity_poly.pdbx_seq_one_letter_code
_entity_poly.pdbx_strand_id
1 'polypeptide(L)'
;IFGARNGIHVIDLQQTVGMFRSAFQAVIDATSRGEQVLFVGTKKQAQDVIAEEATRSGQMYVTQRWLGGTLTNFKTVKQSIERLRSLEKMEEDGTIFALTKREQLQTRRQRDKLLKALGGIKDMNKLPGMIFVIDPAKEHIALAEARKLRIPVVAVTDTNCNPDQIDYVI
;
A
#
# COMPACT_ATOMS: atom_id res chain seq x y z
N ILE A 1 16.78 -10.34 -17.44
CA ILE A 1 16.23 -11.68 -17.79
C ILE A 1 17.40 -12.61 -18.07
N PHE A 2 17.44 -13.79 -17.45
CA PHE A 2 18.51 -14.77 -17.62
C PHE A 2 18.33 -15.62 -18.88
N GLY A 3 17.09 -16.01 -19.17
CA GLY A 3 16.74 -16.80 -20.35
C GLY A 3 15.24 -17.09 -20.42
N ALA A 4 14.82 -17.98 -21.31
CA ALA A 4 13.43 -18.42 -21.43
C ALA A 4 13.34 -19.95 -21.56
N ARG A 5 12.33 -20.56 -20.94
CA ARG A 5 12.01 -21.98 -21.07
C ARG A 5 10.49 -22.13 -21.23
N ASN A 6 10.06 -22.82 -22.29
CA ASN A 6 8.64 -23.06 -22.58
C ASN A 6 7.78 -21.77 -22.59
N GLY A 7 8.31 -20.67 -23.12
CA GLY A 7 7.61 -19.37 -23.16
C GLY A 7 7.54 -18.63 -21.82
N ILE A 8 8.17 -19.16 -20.76
CA ILE A 8 8.31 -18.51 -19.46
C ILE A 8 9.72 -17.94 -19.34
N HIS A 9 9.81 -16.64 -19.09
CA HIS A 9 11.08 -15.97 -18.85
C HIS A 9 11.58 -16.31 -17.44
N VAL A 10 12.88 -16.59 -17.34
CA VAL A 10 13.57 -16.88 -16.07
C VAL A 10 14.31 -15.62 -15.63
N ILE A 11 14.02 -15.15 -14.41
CA ILE A 11 14.69 -14.01 -13.79
C ILE A 11 16.08 -14.46 -13.29
N ASP A 12 17.07 -13.57 -13.43
CA ASP A 12 18.45 -13.84 -13.02
C ASP A 12 18.60 -13.65 -11.51
N LEU A 13 18.74 -14.75 -10.78
CA LEU A 13 18.86 -14.75 -9.33
C LEU A 13 20.18 -14.12 -8.83
N GLN A 14 21.26 -14.13 -9.63
CA GLN A 14 22.51 -13.48 -9.22
C GLN A 14 22.32 -11.96 -9.17
N GLN A 15 21.63 -11.41 -10.18
CA GLN A 15 21.24 -10.00 -10.19
C GLN A 15 20.26 -9.69 -9.05
N THR A 16 19.23 -10.53 -8.87
CA THR A 16 18.25 -10.36 -7.78
C THR A 16 18.91 -10.32 -6.40
N VAL A 17 19.90 -11.18 -6.11
CA VAL A 17 20.60 -11.15 -4.81
C VAL A 17 21.33 -9.81 -4.60
N GLY A 18 21.98 -9.27 -5.63
CA GLY A 18 22.65 -7.97 -5.55
C GLY A 18 21.65 -6.84 -5.32
N MET A 19 20.57 -6.80 -6.11
CA MET A 19 19.55 -5.77 -6.00
C MET A 19 18.76 -5.85 -4.68
N PHE A 20 18.46 -7.07 -4.22
CA PHE A 20 17.83 -7.33 -2.93
C PHE A 20 18.65 -6.76 -1.77
N ARG A 21 19.99 -6.93 -1.78
CA ARG A 21 20.86 -6.36 -0.74
C ARG A 21 20.78 -4.84 -0.70
N SER A 22 20.77 -4.19 -1.88
CA SER A 22 20.63 -2.73 -1.97
C SER A 22 19.27 -2.26 -1.48
N ALA A 23 18.18 -2.94 -1.88
CA ALA A 23 16.83 -2.65 -1.41
C ALA A 23 16.70 -2.82 0.11
N PHE A 24 17.27 -3.91 0.64
CA PHE A 24 17.26 -4.22 2.07
C PHE A 24 17.98 -3.15 2.88
N GLN A 25 19.15 -2.70 2.42
CA GLN A 25 19.88 -1.61 3.06
C GLN A 25 19.09 -0.29 3.04
N ALA A 26 18.45 0.04 1.91
CA ALA A 26 17.62 1.25 1.81
C ALA A 26 16.43 1.24 2.79
N VAL A 27 15.81 0.08 2.99
CA VAL A 27 14.72 -0.10 3.98
C VAL A 27 15.25 0.05 5.40
N ILE A 28 16.41 -0.52 5.73
CA ILE A 28 17.07 -0.33 7.03
C ILE A 28 17.35 1.16 7.27
N ASP A 29 17.92 1.85 6.28
CA ASP A 29 18.28 3.25 6.42
C ASP A 29 17.03 4.12 6.65
N ALA A 30 15.95 3.88 5.88
CA ALA A 30 14.68 4.59 6.07
C ALA A 30 14.09 4.36 7.47
N THR A 31 13.96 3.10 7.88
CA THR A 31 13.38 2.75 9.18
C THR A 31 14.24 3.25 10.35
N SER A 32 15.58 3.27 10.21
CA SER A 32 16.49 3.83 11.23
C SER A 32 16.29 5.33 11.47
N ARG A 33 15.82 6.08 10.46
CA ARG A 33 15.45 7.50 10.58
C ARG A 33 14.06 7.72 11.19
N GLY A 34 13.35 6.65 11.58
CA GLY A 34 11.97 6.72 12.05
C GLY A 34 10.97 7.03 10.94
N GLU A 35 11.33 6.74 9.69
CA GLU A 35 10.40 6.78 8.56
C GLU A 35 9.56 5.50 8.53
N GLN A 36 8.33 5.63 8.03
CA GLN A 36 7.42 4.52 7.83
C GLN A 36 7.50 4.05 6.39
N VAL A 37 7.40 2.73 6.19
CA VAL A 37 7.34 2.08 4.90
C VAL A 37 5.89 1.71 4.62
N LEU A 38 5.34 2.18 3.51
CA LEU A 38 3.98 1.81 3.10
C LEU A 38 4.02 0.61 2.16
N PHE A 39 3.39 -0.49 2.57
CA PHE A 39 3.29 -1.69 1.73
C PHE A 39 2.09 -1.60 0.80
N VAL A 40 2.26 -1.92 -0.48
CA VAL A 40 1.22 -1.80 -1.49
C VAL A 40 1.17 -3.05 -2.35
N GLY A 41 -0.01 -3.65 -2.47
CA GLY A 41 -0.25 -4.70 -3.44
C GLY A 41 -1.69 -5.15 -3.45
N THR A 42 -2.40 -4.88 -4.55
CA THR A 42 -3.82 -5.19 -4.71
C THR A 42 -4.08 -6.53 -5.37
N LYS A 43 -3.03 -7.22 -5.80
CA LYS A 43 -3.08 -8.56 -6.39
C LYS A 43 -3.57 -9.56 -5.35
N LYS A 44 -4.58 -10.38 -5.68
CA LYS A 44 -5.22 -11.34 -4.75
C LYS A 44 -4.20 -12.21 -4.01
N GLN A 45 -3.16 -12.66 -4.72
CA GLN A 45 -2.08 -13.47 -4.18
C GLN A 45 -1.18 -12.73 -3.17
N ALA A 46 -1.17 -11.40 -3.21
CA ALA A 46 -0.34 -10.55 -2.36
C ALA A 46 -1.10 -9.92 -1.19
N GLN A 47 -2.45 -9.87 -1.23
CA GLN A 47 -3.23 -9.11 -0.25
C GLN A 47 -3.01 -9.59 1.19
N ASP A 48 -3.14 -10.91 1.41
CA ASP A 48 -3.04 -11.47 2.75
C ASP A 48 -1.62 -11.39 3.28
N VAL A 49 -0.63 -11.74 2.44
CA VAL A 49 0.79 -11.69 2.78
C VAL A 49 1.24 -10.27 3.13
N ILE A 50 0.86 -9.28 2.32
CA ILE A 50 1.21 -7.87 2.61
C ILE A 50 0.57 -7.40 3.91
N ALA A 51 -0.71 -7.70 4.13
CA ALA A 51 -1.41 -7.26 5.33
C ALA A 51 -0.77 -7.86 6.59
N GLU A 52 -0.47 -9.16 6.57
CA GLU A 52 0.17 -9.87 7.68
C GLU A 52 1.57 -9.33 7.96
N GLU A 53 2.42 -9.20 6.93
CA GLU A 53 3.81 -8.79 7.08
C GLU A 53 3.97 -7.31 7.44
N ALA A 54 3.13 -6.44 6.89
CA ALA A 54 3.10 -5.04 7.30
C ALA A 54 2.65 -4.92 8.76
N THR A 55 1.60 -5.65 9.18
CA THR A 55 1.13 -5.65 10.57
C THR A 55 2.21 -6.18 11.52
N ARG A 56 2.88 -7.28 11.16
CA ARG A 56 3.96 -7.89 11.95
C ARG A 56 5.15 -6.94 12.14
N SER A 57 5.46 -6.14 11.12
CA SER A 57 6.53 -5.14 11.15
C SER A 57 6.11 -3.77 11.70
N GLY A 58 4.85 -3.62 12.12
CA GLY A 58 4.30 -2.35 12.62
C GLY A 58 4.22 -1.26 11.55
N GLN A 59 4.17 -1.67 10.27
CA GLN A 59 4.11 -0.79 9.11
C GLN A 59 2.68 -0.74 8.55
N MET A 60 2.43 0.24 7.69
CA MET A 60 1.11 0.48 7.10
C MET A 60 0.99 -0.22 5.75
N TYR A 61 -0.23 -0.52 5.32
CA TYR A 61 -0.46 -1.22 4.06
C TYR A 61 -1.72 -0.79 3.28
N VAL A 62 -1.70 -1.05 1.97
CA VAL A 62 -2.84 -0.95 1.07
C VAL A 62 -2.93 -2.22 0.23
N THR A 63 -3.94 -3.06 0.51
CA THR A 63 -4.09 -4.38 -0.13
C THR A 63 -5.34 -4.51 -0.99
N GLN A 64 -6.32 -3.62 -0.87
CA GLN A 64 -7.56 -3.73 -1.63
C GLN A 64 -7.52 -2.90 -2.91
N ARG A 65 -7.55 -1.58 -2.77
CA ARG A 65 -7.55 -0.65 -3.89
C ARG A 65 -6.80 0.60 -3.52
N TRP A 66 -5.86 0.98 -4.37
CA TRP A 66 -5.25 2.30 -4.32
C TRP A 66 -6.28 3.37 -4.72
N LEU A 67 -6.51 4.35 -3.85
CA LEU A 67 -7.31 5.51 -4.18
C LEU A 67 -6.38 6.56 -4.82
N GLY A 68 -6.67 7.00 -6.04
CA GLY A 68 -5.89 8.07 -6.66
C GLY A 68 -5.91 9.32 -5.77
N GLY A 69 -4.74 9.88 -5.51
CA GLY A 69 -4.56 10.97 -4.54
C GLY A 69 -4.17 10.51 -3.14
N THR A 70 -3.92 9.21 -2.91
CA THR A 70 -3.55 8.68 -1.57
C THR A 70 -2.33 9.41 -1.00
N LEU A 71 -1.32 9.68 -1.84
CA LEU A 71 -0.12 10.41 -1.41
C LEU A 71 -0.20 11.88 -1.84
N THR A 72 -0.57 12.13 -3.10
CA THR A 72 -0.54 13.47 -3.70
C THR A 72 -1.63 14.41 -3.18
N ASN A 73 -2.73 13.87 -2.65
CA ASN A 73 -3.80 14.61 -1.99
C ASN A 73 -4.08 14.04 -0.59
N PHE A 74 -3.00 13.86 0.19
CA PHE A 74 -3.06 13.28 1.52
C PHE A 74 -4.01 14.02 2.48
N LYS A 75 -4.22 15.33 2.30
CA LYS A 75 -5.18 16.11 3.10
C LYS A 75 -6.61 15.55 2.99
N THR A 76 -7.08 15.24 1.77
CA THR A 76 -8.42 14.66 1.55
C THR A 76 -8.50 13.21 2.04
N VAL A 77 -7.41 12.46 1.92
CA VAL A 77 -7.33 11.08 2.45
C VAL A 77 -7.44 11.10 3.97
N LYS A 78 -6.76 12.03 4.64
CA LYS A 78 -6.85 12.22 6.08
C LYS A 78 -8.28 12.54 6.54
N GLN A 79 -8.99 13.42 5.82
CA GLN A 79 -10.42 13.67 6.08
C GLN A 79 -11.28 12.41 5.91
N SER A 80 -10.94 11.55 4.95
CA SER A 80 -11.64 10.28 4.73
C SER A 80 -11.36 9.27 5.86
N ILE A 81 -10.14 9.26 6.41
CA ILE A 81 -9.77 8.47 7.60
C ILE A 81 -10.52 8.99 8.84
N GLU A 82 -10.58 10.31 9.04
CA GLU A 82 -11.36 10.92 10.13
C GLU A 82 -12.85 10.55 10.03
N ARG A 83 -13.39 10.56 8.81
CA ARG A 83 -14.76 10.10 8.56
C ARG A 83 -14.93 8.61 8.89
N LEU A 84 -13.98 7.75 8.52
CA LEU A 84 -14.01 6.34 8.91
C LEU A 84 -14.04 6.19 10.44
N ARG A 85 -13.17 6.91 11.15
CA ARG A 85 -13.13 6.91 12.63
C ARG A 85 -14.46 7.37 13.24
N SER A 86 -15.11 8.40 12.67
CA SER A 86 -16.43 8.84 13.14
C SER A 86 -17.51 7.76 12.93
N LEU A 87 -17.46 7.03 11.82
CA LEU A 87 -18.44 5.98 11.50
C LEU A 87 -18.27 4.76 12.41
N GLU A 88 -17.03 4.38 12.73
CA GLU A 88 -16.75 3.33 13.72
C GLU A 88 -17.20 3.76 15.11
N LYS A 89 -16.88 4.98 15.53
CA LYS A 89 -17.31 5.52 16.83
C LYS A 89 -18.83 5.50 16.97
N MET A 90 -19.56 5.92 15.95
CA MET A 90 -21.03 5.91 15.95
C MET A 90 -21.63 4.50 16.13
N GLU A 91 -20.90 3.47 15.73
CA GLU A 91 -21.34 2.09 15.89
C GLU A 91 -20.93 1.53 17.25
N GLU A 92 -19.75 1.89 17.75
CA GLU A 92 -19.26 1.54 19.08
C GLU A 92 -20.10 2.18 20.19
N ASP A 93 -20.46 3.46 20.05
CA ASP A 93 -21.27 4.20 21.04
C ASP A 93 -22.78 3.99 20.89
N GLY A 94 -23.21 3.27 19.85
CA GLY A 94 -24.61 2.94 19.60
C GLY A 94 -25.46 4.10 19.07
N THR A 95 -24.89 5.27 18.79
CA THR A 95 -25.64 6.40 18.20
C THR A 95 -26.25 6.06 16.84
N ILE A 96 -25.68 5.07 16.13
CA ILE A 96 -26.24 4.52 14.89
C ILE A 96 -27.69 4.00 15.06
N PHE A 97 -28.10 3.56 16.25
CA PHE A 97 -29.44 3.03 16.49
C PHE A 97 -30.54 4.10 16.50
N ALA A 98 -30.17 5.39 16.62
CA ALA A 98 -31.12 6.50 16.47
C ALA A 98 -31.56 6.71 15.00
N LEU A 99 -30.83 6.15 14.04
CA LEU A 99 -31.12 6.25 12.61
C LEU A 99 -32.15 5.22 12.16
N THR A 100 -32.83 5.48 11.04
CA THR A 100 -33.72 4.49 10.41
C THR A 100 -32.94 3.27 9.93
N LYS A 101 -33.58 2.09 9.83
CA LYS A 101 -32.93 0.86 9.31
C LYS A 101 -32.24 1.06 7.95
N ARG A 102 -32.81 1.91 7.08
CA ARG A 102 -32.23 2.26 5.78
C ARG A 102 -30.93 3.06 5.93
N GLU A 103 -30.93 4.08 6.78
CA GLU A 103 -29.75 4.92 7.06
C GLU A 103 -28.66 4.13 7.78
N GLN A 104 -29.02 3.25 8.71
CA GLN A 104 -28.08 2.33 9.36
C GLN A 104 -27.37 1.47 8.30
N LEU A 105 -28.11 0.88 7.37
CA LEU A 105 -27.53 0.07 6.29
C LEU A 105 -26.58 0.89 5.41
N GLN A 106 -26.96 2.12 5.05
CA GLN A 106 -26.11 3.01 4.25
C GLN A 106 -24.83 3.39 4.99
N THR A 107 -24.95 3.69 6.29
CA THR A 107 -23.83 4.04 7.17
C THR A 107 -22.83 2.88 7.26
N ARG A 108 -23.31 1.66 7.52
CA ARG A 108 -22.45 0.46 7.54
C ARG A 108 -21.77 0.19 6.20
N ARG A 109 -22.50 0.31 5.08
CA ARG A 109 -21.91 0.17 3.73
C ARG A 109 -20.83 1.22 3.47
N GLN A 110 -21.03 2.44 3.93
CA GLN A 110 -20.03 3.50 3.81
C GLN A 110 -18.78 3.19 4.64
N ARG A 111 -18.97 2.77 5.90
CA ARG A 111 -17.88 2.32 6.78
C ARG A 111 -17.09 1.19 6.12
N ASP A 112 -17.74 0.13 5.68
CA ASP A 112 -17.08 -1.04 5.08
C ASP A 112 -16.28 -0.68 3.83
N LYS A 113 -16.83 0.21 3.00
CA LYS A 113 -16.13 0.70 1.81
C LYS A 113 -14.87 1.48 2.16
N LEU A 114 -14.94 2.34 3.18
CA LEU A 114 -13.79 3.11 3.66
C LEU A 114 -12.78 2.21 4.36
N LEU A 115 -13.22 1.28 5.22
CA LEU A 115 -12.36 0.35 5.94
C LEU A 115 -11.56 -0.53 4.98
N LYS A 116 -12.19 -1.05 3.92
CA LYS A 116 -11.49 -1.83 2.89
C LYS A 116 -10.37 -1.03 2.21
N ALA A 117 -10.59 0.26 1.94
CA ALA A 117 -9.63 1.08 1.21
C ALA A 117 -8.56 1.74 2.10
N LEU A 118 -8.93 2.13 3.32
CA LEU A 118 -8.14 2.98 4.21
C LEU A 118 -7.70 2.29 5.50
N GLY A 119 -8.19 1.08 5.78
CA GLY A 119 -7.95 0.39 7.05
C GLY A 119 -6.47 0.23 7.38
N GLY A 120 -5.67 -0.22 6.42
CA GLY A 120 -4.23 -0.40 6.61
C GLY A 120 -3.40 0.89 6.67
N ILE A 121 -4.01 2.06 6.40
CA ILE A 121 -3.38 3.39 6.54
C ILE A 121 -4.11 4.27 7.57
N LYS A 122 -4.96 3.68 8.41
CA LYS A 122 -5.79 4.40 9.39
C LYS A 122 -4.95 5.21 10.39
N ASP A 123 -3.74 4.75 10.69
CA ASP A 123 -2.81 5.38 11.62
C ASP A 123 -1.75 6.26 10.93
N MET A 124 -1.88 6.46 9.61
CA MET A 124 -0.99 7.29 8.83
C MET A 124 -1.20 8.77 9.15
N ASN A 125 -0.28 9.36 9.92
CA ASN A 125 -0.33 10.77 10.30
C ASN A 125 0.51 11.68 9.39
N LYS A 126 1.53 11.13 8.75
CA LYS A 126 2.45 11.79 7.81
C LYS A 126 2.64 10.89 6.58
N LEU A 127 3.15 11.46 5.49
CA LEU A 127 3.52 10.67 4.32
C LEU A 127 4.60 9.63 4.67
N PRO A 128 4.58 8.45 4.03
CA PRO A 128 5.62 7.45 4.21
C PRO A 128 6.96 7.97 3.67
N GLY A 129 8.06 7.52 4.27
CA GLY A 129 9.40 7.83 3.75
C GLY A 129 9.82 6.90 2.61
N MET A 130 9.13 5.78 2.44
CA MET A 130 9.36 4.82 1.37
C MET A 130 8.09 4.02 1.09
N ILE A 131 7.93 3.54 -0.15
CA ILE A 131 6.88 2.58 -0.49
C ILE A 131 7.48 1.25 -0.94
N PHE A 132 6.87 0.15 -0.50
CA PHE A 132 7.18 -1.20 -0.95
C PHE A 132 6.02 -1.72 -1.79
N VAL A 133 6.27 -2.04 -3.06
CA VAL A 133 5.21 -2.39 -4.03
C VAL A 133 5.38 -3.80 -4.58
N ILE A 134 4.30 -4.57 -4.62
CA ILE A 134 4.23 -5.83 -5.36
C ILE A 134 3.48 -5.60 -6.66
N ASP A 135 4.07 -6.02 -7.78
CA ASP A 135 3.51 -5.90 -9.13
C ASP A 135 3.25 -4.43 -9.56
N PRO A 136 4.32 -3.65 -9.84
CA PRO A 136 4.24 -2.25 -10.24
C PRO A 136 3.35 -1.96 -11.44
N ALA A 137 3.24 -2.91 -12.38
CA ALA A 137 2.35 -2.75 -13.54
C ALA A 137 0.89 -2.57 -13.11
N LYS A 138 0.47 -3.29 -12.07
CA LYS A 138 -0.87 -3.17 -11.51
C LYS A 138 -1.02 -1.90 -10.64
N GLU A 139 0.03 -1.54 -9.92
CA GLU A 139 0.05 -0.40 -8.97
C GLU A 139 0.62 0.90 -9.57
N HIS A 140 0.53 1.09 -10.89
CA HIS A 140 1.10 2.24 -11.60
C HIS A 140 0.68 3.61 -11.03
N ILE A 141 -0.53 3.74 -10.46
CA ILE A 141 -0.99 4.99 -9.82
C ILE A 141 -0.17 5.28 -8.56
N ALA A 142 0.09 4.27 -7.72
CA ALA A 142 0.90 4.41 -6.52
C ALA A 142 2.33 4.83 -6.87
N LEU A 143 2.92 4.20 -7.90
CA LEU A 143 4.24 4.57 -8.43
C LEU A 143 4.27 6.02 -8.94
N ALA A 144 3.29 6.42 -9.75
CA ALA A 144 3.22 7.76 -10.31
C ALA A 144 3.12 8.83 -9.21
N GLU A 145 2.33 8.58 -8.17
CA GLU A 145 2.20 9.47 -7.02
C GLU A 145 3.48 9.54 -6.20
N ALA A 146 4.11 8.40 -5.90
CA ALA A 146 5.36 8.34 -5.15
C ALA A 146 6.48 9.08 -5.88
N ARG A 147 6.63 8.85 -7.19
CA ARG A 147 7.60 9.54 -8.03
C ARG A 147 7.38 11.06 -8.06
N LYS A 148 6.13 11.50 -8.17
CA LYS A 148 5.79 12.94 -8.14
C LYS A 148 6.20 13.59 -6.82
N LEU A 149 6.12 12.87 -5.71
CA LEU A 149 6.51 13.33 -4.38
C LEU A 149 7.96 13.00 -4.01
N ARG A 150 8.71 12.35 -4.92
CA ARG A 150 10.08 11.87 -4.68
C ARG A 150 10.19 10.92 -3.49
N ILE A 151 9.15 10.12 -3.26
CA ILE A 151 9.18 9.05 -2.27
C ILE A 151 9.83 7.84 -2.93
N PRO A 152 10.93 7.29 -2.36
CA PRO A 152 11.63 6.15 -2.93
C PRO A 152 10.74 4.91 -2.98
N VAL A 153 10.87 4.15 -4.07
CA VAL A 153 10.09 2.95 -4.37
C VAL A 153 10.99 1.73 -4.36
N VAL A 154 10.69 0.79 -3.46
CA VAL A 154 11.18 -0.58 -3.53
C VAL A 154 10.09 -1.44 -4.16
N ALA A 155 10.39 -2.24 -5.16
CA ALA A 155 9.35 -3.08 -5.75
C ALA A 155 9.83 -4.44 -6.24
N VAL A 156 8.99 -5.44 -6.03
CA VAL A 156 9.15 -6.78 -6.62
C VAL A 156 8.50 -6.78 -8.00
N THR A 157 9.33 -7.02 -9.02
CA THR A 157 8.95 -6.90 -10.43
C THR A 157 8.82 -8.25 -11.12
N ASP A 158 7.98 -8.27 -12.15
CA ASP A 158 7.91 -9.38 -13.11
C ASP A 158 8.34 -8.87 -14.49
N THR A 159 8.50 -9.78 -15.43
CA THR A 159 8.93 -9.58 -16.81
C THR A 159 8.08 -8.60 -17.62
N ASN A 160 6.90 -8.21 -17.12
CA ASN A 160 6.00 -7.23 -17.74
C ASN A 160 6.13 -5.81 -17.16
N CYS A 161 7.02 -5.58 -16.20
CA CYS A 161 7.20 -4.30 -15.53
C CYS A 161 8.40 -3.54 -16.10
N ASN A 162 8.28 -2.21 -16.23
CA ASN A 162 9.41 -1.35 -16.57
C ASN A 162 10.21 -0.98 -15.30
N PRO A 163 11.49 -1.39 -15.17
CA PRO A 163 12.30 -1.14 -13.99
C PRO A 163 12.69 0.34 -13.81
N ASP A 164 12.68 1.16 -14.86
CA ASP A 164 13.15 2.57 -14.83
C ASP A 164 12.29 3.49 -13.95
N GLN A 165 11.14 3.01 -13.49
CA GLN A 165 10.21 3.74 -12.64
C GLN A 165 10.38 3.43 -11.15
N ILE A 166 11.35 2.57 -10.79
CA ILE A 166 11.54 2.01 -9.46
C ILE A 166 12.97 2.28 -9.02
N ASP A 167 13.15 2.80 -7.81
CA ASP A 167 14.48 3.14 -7.28
C ASP A 167 15.26 1.89 -6.85
N TYR A 168 14.57 0.91 -6.27
CA TYR A 168 15.13 -0.35 -5.81
C TYR A 168 14.31 -1.54 -6.32
N VAL A 169 14.71 -2.08 -7.47
CA VAL A 169 14.05 -3.22 -8.11
C VAL A 169 14.46 -4.53 -7.43
N ILE A 170 13.52 -5.46 -7.26
CA ILE A 170 13.75 -6.84 -6.83
C ILE A 170 13.15 -7.79 -7.88
#